data_AF-A0ABD0N6B2-F1
#
_entry.id   AF-A0ABD0N6B2-F1
#
_cell.length_a   1.000
_cell.length_b   1.000
_cell.length_c   1.000
_cell.angle_alpha   90.00
_cell.angle_beta   90.00
_cell.angle_gamma   90.00
#
_symmetry.space_group_name_H-M   'P 1'
#
loop_
_entity.id
_entity.type
_entity.pdbx_description
1 polymer ?
#
loop_
_entity_poly.entity_id
_entity_poly.type
_entity_poly.pdbx_seq_one_letter_code
_entity_poly.pdbx_strand_id
1 'polypeptide(L)' 'GVSVGDPVLRTGKPLSVELGPGIMGSIFDGIQRPLKDINDLTQSIYIPRGVNIGALNRDLKWEFSPSKSIR' A
#
# COMPACT_ATOMS: atom_id res chain seq x y z
N GLY A 1 -2.20 -8.97 -23.39
CA GLY A 1 -3.38 -9.41 -22.60
C GLY A 1 -3.00 -10.64 -21.82
N VAL A 2 -3.85 -11.09 -20.90
CA VAL A 2 -3.67 -12.38 -20.20
C VAL A 2 -4.14 -13.52 -21.12
N SER A 3 -3.44 -14.65 -21.13
CA SER A 3 -3.68 -15.78 -22.02
C SER A 3 -3.77 -17.14 -21.29
N VAL A 4 -4.34 -18.15 -21.94
CA VAL A 4 -4.43 -19.51 -21.39
C VAL A 4 -3.01 -20.07 -21.22
N GLY A 5 -2.68 -20.50 -20.01
CA GLY A 5 -1.34 -21.01 -19.67
C GLY A 5 -0.46 -20.00 -18.91
N ASP A 6 -0.90 -18.74 -18.75
CA ASP A 6 -0.19 -17.77 -17.93
C ASP A 6 -0.08 -18.24 -16.47
N PRO A 7 1.08 -18.07 -15.81
CA PRO A 7 1.30 -18.54 -14.45
C PRO A 7 0.47 -17.75 -13.43
N VAL A 8 -0.14 -18.46 -12.48
CA VAL A 8 -0.86 -17.87 -11.35
C VAL A 8 -0.14 -18.22 -10.06
N LEU A 9 0.39 -17.21 -9.38
CA LEU A 9 1.10 -17.36 -8.12
C LEU A 9 0.20 -16.98 -6.94
N ARG A 10 0.12 -17.86 -5.93
CA ARG A 10 -0.63 -17.60 -4.70
C ARG A 10 0.27 -16.91 -3.68
N THR A 11 -0.25 -15.87 -3.02
CA THR A 11 0.45 -15.17 -1.93
C THR A 11 0.34 -15.88 -0.58
N GLY A 12 -0.62 -16.82 -0.44
CA GLY A 12 -0.86 -17.56 0.81
C GLY A 12 -1.49 -16.73 1.94
N LYS A 13 -1.90 -15.49 1.67
CA LYS A 13 -2.49 -14.58 2.65
C LYS A 13 -3.85 -14.06 2.15
N PRO A 14 -4.80 -13.81 3.06
CA PRO A 14 -6.05 -13.13 2.69
C PRO A 14 -5.79 -11.68 2.28
N LEU A 15 -6.75 -11.08 1.56
CA LEU A 15 -6.75 -9.64 1.34
C LEU A 15 -6.73 -8.93 2.70
N SER A 16 -5.76 -8.06 2.90
CA SER A 16 -5.45 -7.44 4.18
C SER A 16 -5.10 -5.97 3.98
N VAL A 17 -5.22 -5.19 5.05
CA VAL A 17 -4.82 -3.78 5.10
C VAL A 17 -3.74 -3.58 6.15
N GLU A 18 -2.87 -2.61 5.92
CA GLU A 18 -1.89 -2.14 6.88
C GLU A 18 -2.45 -1.01 7.73
N LEU A 19 -2.33 -1.12 9.05
CA LEU A 19 -2.83 -0.12 10.00
C LEU A 19 -1.65 0.45 10.79
N GLY A 20 -1.48 1.77 10.73
CA GLY A 20 -0.40 2.44 11.44
C GLY A 20 -0.29 3.94 11.14
N PRO A 21 0.66 4.62 11.77
CA PRO A 21 0.96 6.02 11.50
C PRO A 21 1.27 6.26 10.01
N GLY A 22 0.73 7.34 9.44
CA GLY A 22 0.83 7.65 8.01
C GLY A 22 -0.38 7.20 7.18
N ILE A 23 -1.33 6.48 7.78
CA ILE A 23 -2.62 6.17 7.11
C ILE A 23 -3.50 7.41 6.97
N MET A 24 -3.46 8.31 7.95
CA MET A 24 -4.25 9.54 7.95
C MET A 24 -3.63 10.58 7.03
N GLY A 25 -4.46 11.31 6.29
CA GLY A 25 -4.02 12.35 5.35
C GLY A 25 -3.60 11.81 3.96
N SER A 26 -3.65 10.50 3.76
CA SER A 26 -3.32 9.83 2.50
C SER A 26 -4.59 9.39 1.75
N ILE A 27 -4.57 9.42 0.42
CA ILE A 27 -5.67 8.93 -0.43
C ILE A 27 -5.28 7.57 -1.02
N PHE A 28 -6.15 6.58 -0.83
CA PHE A 28 -5.95 5.20 -1.25
C PHE A 28 -6.97 4.75 -2.29
N ASP A 29 -6.61 3.74 -3.06
CA ASP A 29 -7.56 2.98 -3.88
C ASP A 29 -8.31 1.90 -3.06
N GLY A 30 -9.18 1.12 -3.72
CA GLY A 30 -10.00 0.08 -3.09
C GLY A 30 -9.23 -1.11 -2.50
N ILE A 31 -7.92 -1.20 -2.70
CA ILE A 31 -7.04 -2.22 -2.12
C ILE A 31 -5.86 -1.61 -1.35
N GLN A 32 -6.01 -0.36 -0.89
CA GLN A 32 -5.07 0.34 -0.02
C GLN A 32 -3.71 0.71 -0.65
N ARG A 33 -3.66 0.98 -1.96
CA ARG A 33 -2.45 1.55 -2.59
C ARG A 33 -2.51 3.10 -2.59
N PRO A 34 -1.47 3.80 -2.14
CA PRO A 34 -1.46 5.26 -2.08
C PRO A 34 -1.41 5.87 -3.50
N LEU A 35 -2.44 6.62 -3.87
CA LEU A 35 -2.57 7.19 -5.23
C LEU A 35 -1.49 8.23 -5.54
N LYS A 36 -1.07 8.99 -4.53
CA LYS A 36 0.02 9.96 -4.66
C LYS A 36 1.33 9.26 -5.02
N ASP A 37 1.67 8.20 -4.31
CA ASP A 37 2.93 7.48 -4.54
C ASP A 37 2.91 6.73 -5.89
N ILE A 38 1.74 6.24 -6.33
CA ILE A 38 1.59 5.70 -7.69
C ILE A 38 1.88 6.78 -8.73
N ASN A 39 1.33 7.99 -8.58
CA ASN A 39 1.59 9.09 -9.50
C ASN A 39 3.09 9.45 -9.49
N ASP A 40 3.67 9.65 -8.30
CA ASP A 40 5.07 10.02 -8.12
C ASP A 40 6.02 8.95 -8.72
N LEU A 41 5.69 7.66 -8.60
CA LEU A 41 6.49 6.57 -9.17
C LEU A 41 6.37 6.49 -10.71
N THR A 42 5.17 6.71 -11.24
CA THR A 42 4.84 6.41 -12.64
C THR A 42 4.91 7.63 -13.55
N GLN A 43 4.95 8.82 -12.96
CA GLN A 43 4.94 10.12 -13.62
C GLN A 43 3.79 10.22 -14.64
N SER A 44 2.64 9.66 -14.28
CA SER A 44 1.46 9.53 -15.15
C SER A 44 0.19 9.90 -14.40
N ILE A 45 -0.77 10.44 -15.16
CA ILE A 45 -2.14 10.68 -14.67
C ILE A 45 -2.97 9.39 -14.61
N TYR A 46 -2.48 8.29 -15.19
CA TYR A 46 -3.16 7.00 -15.24
C TYR A 46 -2.48 5.99 -14.30
N ILE A 47 -3.29 5.13 -13.66
CA ILE A 47 -2.78 4.05 -12.81
C ILE A 47 -2.32 2.87 -13.69
N PRO A 48 -1.03 2.50 -13.67
CA PRO A 48 -0.56 1.36 -14.45
C PRO A 48 -1.00 0.03 -13.85
N ARG A 49 -1.18 -0.97 -14.72
CA ARG A 49 -1.52 -2.33 -14.31
C ARG A 49 -0.31 -3.01 -13.68
N GLY A 50 -0.53 -3.77 -12.60
CA GLY A 50 0.52 -4.53 -11.92
C GLY A 50 1.36 -3.72 -10.93
N VAL A 51 1.04 -2.45 -10.68
CA VAL A 51 1.75 -1.64 -9.69
C VAL A 51 1.52 -2.18 -8.27
N ASN A 52 2.63 -2.40 -7.56
CA ASN A 52 2.65 -2.90 -6.18
C ASN A 52 3.51 -1.94 -5.33
N ILE A 53 2.85 -1.14 -4.49
CA ILE A 53 3.48 -0.13 -3.61
C ILE A 53 2.96 -0.39 -2.19
N GLY A 54 3.80 -0.15 -1.19
CA GLY A 54 3.42 -0.28 0.22
C GLY A 54 2.32 0.72 0.60
N ALA A 55 1.42 0.32 1.49
CA ALA A 55 0.32 1.18 1.95
C ALA A 55 0.82 2.34 2.83
N LEU A 56 1.81 2.10 3.68
CA LEU A 56 2.41 3.12 4.53
C LEU A 56 3.86 3.40 4.11
N ASN A 57 4.24 4.67 4.19
CA ASN A 57 5.61 5.11 3.88
C ASN A 57 6.61 4.51 4.89
N ARG A 58 7.67 3.87 4.38
CA ARG A 58 8.69 3.16 5.18
C ARG A 58 9.86 4.05 5.62
N ASP A 59 10.00 5.21 5.02
CA ASP A 59 11.10 6.15 5.27
C ASP A 59 10.73 7.21 6.31
N LEU A 60 9.43 7.42 6.55
CA LEU A 60 8.94 8.32 7.60
C LEU A 60 9.22 7.76 9.00
N LYS A 61 9.91 8.58 9.82
CA LYS A 61 10.16 8.28 11.22
C LYS A 61 9.08 8.92 12.09
N TRP A 62 8.50 8.12 12.97
CA TRP A 62 7.50 8.55 13.94
C TRP A 62 8.08 8.55 15.34
N GLU A 63 7.81 9.59 16.12
CA GLU A 63 8.09 9.59 17.55
C GLU A 63 7.13 8.63 18.24
N PHE A 64 7.69 7.67 18.99
CA PHE A 64 6.91 6.72 19.76
C PHE A 64 7.14 6.97 21.25
N SER A 65 6.10 7.45 21.93
CA SER A 65 6.08 7.59 23.38
C SER A 65 5.30 6.43 24.01
N PRO A 66 5.97 5.49 24.71
CA PRO A 66 5.30 4.34 25.30
C PRO A 66 4.39 4.78 26.45
N SER A 67 3.10 4.45 26.38
CA SER A 67 2.16 4.66 27.48
C SER A 67 1.81 3.34 28.16
N LYS A 68 2.25 3.15 29.41
CA LYS A 68 1.90 1.98 30.24
C LYS A 68 0.44 2.01 30.74
N SER A 69 -0.27 3.11 30.50
CA SER A 69 -1.65 3.32 30.96
C SER A 69 -2.69 2.63 30.09
N ILE A 70 -2.31 2.12 28.92
CA ILE A 70 -3.22 1.43 28.00
C ILE A 70 -2.95 -0.06 28.17
N ARG A 71 -3.84 -0.74 28.90
CA ARG A 71 -3.88 -2.20 29.02
C ARG A 71 -4.74 -2.80 27.92
#